data_AF-A0A2V9WA86-F1
#
_entry.id   AF-A0A2V9WA86-F1
#
_cell.length_a   1.000
_cell.length_b   1.000
_cell.length_c   1.000
_cell.angle_alpha   90.00
_cell.angle_beta   90.00
_cell.angle_gamma   90.00
#
_symmetry.space_group_name_H-M   'P 1'
#
loop_
_entity.id
_entity.type
_entity.pdbx_description
1 polymer ?
#
loop_
_entity_poly.entity_id
_entity_poly.type
_entity_poly.pdbx_seq_one_letter_code
_entity_poly.pdbx_strand_id
1 'polypeptide(L)'
;MPTLYVENVPEEIYTALRKRARTHNTSIAAEVIDLLKQFVPTEAELKRRREFYDRLVELRAQPRLTPGPFPAAEEMIREDRER
;
A
#
# COMPACT_ATOMS: atom_id res chain seq x y z
N MET A 1 26.83 2.30 -9.00
CA MET A 1 25.35 2.30 -9.03
C MET A 1 24.91 1.38 -10.16
N PRO A 2 23.89 0.54 -9.98
CA PRO A 2 23.37 -0.27 -11.08
C PRO A 2 22.73 0.62 -12.14
N THR A 3 22.98 0.33 -13.41
CA THR A 3 22.39 1.04 -14.56
C THR A 3 21.47 0.08 -15.30
N LEU A 4 20.25 0.54 -15.61
CA LEU A 4 19.27 -0.21 -16.38
C LEU A 4 19.27 0.30 -17.82
N TYR A 5 19.59 -0.57 -18.77
CA TYR A 5 19.42 -0.31 -20.19
C TYR A 5 18.13 -0.99 -20.66
N VAL A 6 17.23 -0.22 -21.25
CA VAL A 6 15.97 -0.73 -21.80
C VAL A 6 15.95 -0.40 -23.29
N GLU A 7 15.86 -1.43 -24.12
CA GLU A 7 15.74 -1.31 -25.57
C GLU A 7 14.30 -1.57 -26.01
N ASN A 8 13.95 -1.09 -27.21
CA ASN A 8 12.66 -1.32 -27.85
C ASN A 8 11.44 -0.81 -27.05
N VAL A 9 11.57 0.35 -26.40
CA VAL A 9 10.44 1.01 -25.74
C VAL A 9 9.45 1.50 -26.82
N PRO A 10 8.18 1.10 -26.76
CA PRO A 10 7.17 1.60 -27.71
C PRO A 10 7.09 3.13 -27.67
N GLU A 11 6.95 3.76 -28.84
CA GLU A 11 6.95 5.23 -28.97
C GLU A 11 5.87 5.90 -28.11
N GLU A 12 4.71 5.26 -28.00
CA GLU A 12 3.60 5.71 -27.16
C GLU A 12 3.99 5.81 -25.68
N ILE A 13 4.70 4.80 -25.17
CA ILE A 13 5.16 4.74 -23.78
C ILE A 13 6.25 5.79 -23.53
N TYR A 14 7.21 5.91 -24.45
CA TYR A 14 8.25 6.93 -24.36
C TYR A 14 7.65 8.35 -24.33
N THR A 15 6.66 8.60 -25.19
CA THR A 15 5.96 9.89 -25.26
C THR A 15 5.19 10.17 -23.97
N ALA A 16 4.50 9.17 -23.41
CA ALA A 16 3.80 9.29 -22.14
C ALA A 16 4.77 9.60 -20.98
N LEU A 17 5.90 8.89 -20.88
CA LEU A 17 6.95 9.13 -19.89
C LEU A 17 7.53 10.54 -20.01
N ARG A 18 7.81 11.00 -21.24
CA ARG A 18 8.32 12.35 -21.50
C ARG A 18 7.33 13.43 -21.09
N LYS A 19 6.04 13.25 -21.38
CA LYS A 19 4.98 14.19 -20.97
C LYS A 19 4.89 14.26 -19.45
N ARG A 20 4.90 13.12 -18.77
CA ARG A 20 4.81 13.03 -17.32
C ARG A 20 6.02 13.67 -16.62
N ALA A 21 7.24 13.38 -17.08
CA ALA A 21 8.46 13.98 -16.55
C ALA A 21 8.44 15.52 -16.66
N ARG A 22 7.92 16.07 -17.78
CA ARG A 22 7.71 17.52 -17.93
C ARG A 22 6.72 18.08 -16.91
N THR A 23 5.61 17.39 -16.67
CA THR A 23 4.61 17.81 -15.67
C THR A 23 5.22 17.85 -14.26
N HIS A 24 6.12 16.91 -13.95
CA HIS A 24 6.78 16.82 -12.65
C HIS A 24 8.05 17.68 -12.55
N ASN A 25 8.44 18.39 -13.62
CA ASN A 25 9.71 19.12 -13.73
C ASN A 25 10.95 18.24 -13.43
N THR A 26 10.89 16.96 -13.79
CA THR A 26 11.95 15.98 -13.60
C THR A 26 12.52 15.51 -14.93
N SER A 27 13.70 14.88 -14.90
CA SER A 27 14.23 14.17 -16.06
C SER A 27 13.47 12.86 -16.28
N ILE A 28 13.47 12.36 -17.52
CA ILE A 28 12.83 11.06 -17.83
C ILE A 28 13.43 9.94 -16.98
N ALA A 29 14.76 9.94 -16.80
CA ALA A 29 15.44 8.94 -15.98
C ALA A 29 14.99 9.00 -14.51
N ALA A 30 14.86 10.20 -13.93
CA ALA A 30 14.37 10.36 -12.56
C ALA A 30 12.92 9.88 -12.43
N GLU A 31 12.04 10.24 -13.37
CA GLU A 31 10.64 9.80 -13.36
C GLU A 31 10.51 8.27 -13.47
N VAL A 32 11.34 7.64 -14.32
CA VAL A 32 11.38 6.18 -14.44
C VAL A 32 11.84 5.53 -13.13
N ILE A 33 12.85 6.08 -12.47
CA ILE A 33 13.32 5.58 -11.17
C ILE A 33 12.20 5.66 -10.12
N ASP A 34 11.47 6.77 -10.07
CA ASP A 34 10.41 6.95 -9.09
C ASP A 34 9.20 6.06 -9.38
N LEU A 35 8.87 5.85 -10.65
CA LEU A 35 7.93 4.82 -11.09
C LEU A 35 8.35 3.42 -10.64
N LEU A 36 9.62 3.05 -10.84
CA LEU A 36 10.13 1.74 -10.44
C LEU A 36 10.06 1.57 -8.92
N LYS A 37 10.40 2.60 -8.13
CA LYS A 37 10.25 2.55 -6.66
C LYS A 37 8.80 2.36 -6.22
N GLN A 38 7.85 2.95 -6.95
CA GLN A 38 6.43 2.88 -6.61
C GLN A 38 5.84 1.49 -6.92
N PHE A 39 6.23 0.88 -8.03
CA PHE A 39 5.56 -0.31 -8.57
C PHE A 39 6.36 -1.60 -8.46
N VAL A 40 7.68 -1.54 -8.24
CA VAL A 40 8.52 -2.73 -8.07
C VAL A 40 8.73 -2.97 -6.57
N PRO A 41 7.97 -3.89 -5.95
CA PRO A 41 8.17 -4.19 -4.53
C PRO A 41 9.50 -4.93 -4.35
N THR A 42 10.23 -4.56 -3.31
CA THR A 42 11.44 -5.28 -2.90
C THR A 42 11.06 -6.55 -2.15
N GLU A 43 11.97 -7.53 -2.08
CA GLU A 43 11.73 -8.75 -1.30
C GLU A 43 11.42 -8.46 0.17
N ALA A 44 12.09 -7.46 0.75
CA ALA A 44 11.83 -6.99 2.10
C ALA A 44 10.41 -6.43 2.25
N GLU A 45 9.94 -5.64 1.28
CA GLU A 45 8.57 -5.12 1.25
C GLU A 45 7.54 -6.23 1.12
N LEU A 46 7.77 -7.21 0.25
CA LEU A 46 6.91 -8.39 0.11
C LEU A 46 6.86 -9.22 1.40
N LYS A 47 8.00 -9.37 2.09
CA LYS A 47 8.07 -10.05 3.39
C LYS A 47 7.21 -9.31 4.43
N ARG A 48 7.38 -7.99 4.55
CA ARG A 48 6.56 -7.18 5.47
C ARG A 48 5.06 -7.28 5.20
N ARG A 49 4.67 -7.29 3.92
CA ARG A 49 3.26 -7.45 3.52
C ARG A 49 2.69 -8.81 3.93
N ARG A 50 3.47 -9.89 3.78
CA ARG A 50 3.07 -11.22 4.27
C ARG A 50 2.93 -11.25 5.78
N GLU A 51 3.93 -10.78 6.52
CA GLU A 51 3.89 -10.71 7.99
C GLU A 51 2.72 -9.86 8.52
N PHE A 52 2.35 -8.79 7.80
CA PHE A 52 1.18 -8.00 8.13
C PHE A 52 -0.11 -8.79 7.92
N TYR A 53 -0.23 -9.50 6.80
CA TYR A 53 -1.39 -10.33 6.52
C TYR A 53 -1.52 -11.49 7.51
N ASP A 54 -0.43 -12.17 7.83
CA ASP A 54 -0.41 -13.27 8.79
C ASP A 54 -0.90 -12.81 10.17
N ARG A 55 -0.46 -11.63 10.63
CA ARG A 55 -0.96 -11.02 11.88
C ARG A 55 -2.46 -10.70 11.83
N LEU A 56 -2.99 -10.25 10.70
CA LEU A 56 -4.43 -10.03 10.55
C LEU A 56 -5.21 -11.35 10.62
N VAL A 57 -4.69 -12.41 10.02
CA VAL A 57 -5.28 -13.75 10.10
C VAL A 57 -5.26 -14.26 11.54
N GLU A 58 -4.15 -14.09 12.25
CA GLU A 58 -4.05 -14.42 13.68
C GLU A 58 -5.08 -13.66 14.53
N LEU A 59 -5.18 -12.34 14.37
CA LEU A 59 -6.17 -11.51 15.07
C LEU A 59 -7.61 -11.95 14.76
N ARG A 60 -7.89 -12.34 13.52
CA ARG A 60 -9.21 -12.84 13.11
C ARG A 60 -9.51 -14.22 13.73
N ALA A 61 -8.50 -15.06 13.90
CA ALA A 61 -8.64 -16.39 14.48
C ALA A 61 -8.76 -16.39 16.00
N GLN A 62 -8.36 -15.29 16.67
CA GLN A 62 -8.48 -15.16 18.11
C GLN A 62 -9.96 -15.25 18.55
N PRO A 63 -10.27 -16.10 19.55
CA PRO A 63 -11.61 -16.14 20.11
C PRO A 63 -11.96 -14.79 20.73
N ARG A 64 -13.24 -14.42 20.61
CA ARG A 64 -13.75 -13.19 21.24
C ARG A 64 -13.50 -13.27 22.74
N LEU A 65 -12.96 -12.18 23.31
CA LEU A 65 -12.66 -12.06 24.75
C LEU A 65 -13.88 -12.32 25.63
N THR A 66 -15.08 -12.05 25.11
CA THR A 66 -16.34 -12.32 25.81
C THR A 66 -17.34 -12.95 24.84
N PRO A 67 -18.00 -14.06 25.21
CA PRO A 67 -19.10 -14.60 24.42
C PRO A 67 -20.38 -13.75 24.63
N GLY A 68 -21.11 -13.49 23.54
CA GLY A 68 -22.40 -12.79 23.58
C GLY A 68 -22.56 -11.68 22.53
N PRO A 69 -23.78 -11.13 22.36
CA PRO A 69 -23.98 -9.93 21.57
C PRO A 69 -23.29 -8.75 22.29
N PHE A 70 -22.39 -8.06 21.58
CA PHE A 70 -21.88 -6.79 22.07
C PHE A 70 -22.99 -5.75 21.92
N PRO A 71 -23.39 -5.04 22.98
CA PRO A 71 -24.32 -3.93 22.85
C PRO A 71 -23.74 -2.91 21.86
N ALA A 72 -24.62 -2.25 21.10
CA ALA A 72 -24.15 -1.21 20.20
C ALA A 72 -23.45 -0.11 21.02
N ALA A 73 -22.44 0.56 20.45
CA ALA A 73 -21.74 1.64 21.15
C ALA A 73 -22.72 2.72 21.68
N GLU A 74 -23.83 2.93 20.96
CA GLU A 74 -24.94 3.80 21.33
C GLU A 74 -25.67 3.37 22.61
N GLU A 75 -25.85 2.05 22.81
CA GLU A 75 -26.48 1.49 24.01
C GLU A 75 -25.56 1.64 25.22
N MET A 76 -24.26 1.41 25.05
CA MET A 76 -23.27 1.60 26.13
C MET A 76 -23.19 3.06 26.59
N ILE A 77 -23.27 4.01 25.66
CA ILE A 77 -23.29 5.46 25.98
C ILE A 77 -24.60 5.84 26.70
N ARG A 78 -25.72 5.20 26.36
CA ARG A 78 -27.00 5.44 27.03
C ARG A 78 -26.97 4.94 28.47
N GLU A 79 -26.49 3.72 28.69
CA GLU A 79 -26.35 3.14 30.04
C GLU A 79 -25.44 3.98 30.96
N ASP A 80 -24.34 4.52 30.44
CA ASP A 80 -23.44 5.38 31.22
C ASP A 80 -24.06 6.74 31.59
N ARG A 81 -24.94 7.28 30.74
CA ARG A 81 -25.67 8.53 31.01
C ARG A 81 -26.81 8.39 32.01
N GLU A 82 -27.37 7.20 32.15
CA GLU A 82 -28.48 6.90 33.04
C GLU A 82 -28.02 6.48 34.45
N ARG A 83 -26.70 6.47 34.70
CA ARG A 83 -26.07 6.11 35.97
C ARG A 83 -25.71 7.33 36.82
#